data_AF-A0A0V0GR67-F1
#
_entry.id   AF-A0A0V0GR67-F1
#
_cell.length_a   1.000
_cell.length_b   1.000
_cell.length_c   1.000
_cell.angle_alpha   90.00
_cell.angle_beta   90.00
_cell.angle_gamma   90.00
#
_symmetry.space_group_name_H-M   'P 1'
#
loop_
_entity.id
_entity.type
_entity.pdbx_description
1 polymer ?
#
loop_
_entity_poly.entity_id
_entity_poly.type
_entity_poly.pdbx_seq_one_letter_code
_entity_poly.pdbx_strand_id
1 'polypeptide(L)'
;MSSRESSIGGDCNRLYTALTGCHRRFAPGRERDLACRHINRSLAECMVAVICPAESDAVRSLCSSGGTALKRRQCQEAQLSLSVCLSSHQDPS
;
A
#
# COMPACT_ATOMS: atom_id res chain seq x y z
N MET A 1 -11.25 4.48 20.09
CA MET A 1 -10.79 3.37 19.22
C MET A 1 -11.61 3.48 17.94
N SER A 2 -10.92 3.68 16.82
CA SER A 2 -11.37 4.55 15.72
C SER A 2 -12.16 3.78 14.67
N SER A 3 -13.41 4.18 14.38
CA SER A 3 -14.25 3.58 13.34
C SER A 3 -13.63 3.60 11.93
N ARG A 4 -12.51 4.30 11.73
CA ARG A 4 -11.72 4.35 10.49
C ARG A 4 -10.79 3.14 10.29
N GLU A 5 -10.36 2.47 11.36
CA GLU A 5 -9.46 1.31 11.25
C GLU A 5 -10.22 0.08 10.73
N SER A 6 -11.48 -0.10 11.16
CA SER A 6 -12.34 -1.21 10.72
C SER A 6 -12.75 -1.13 9.24
N SER A 7 -12.83 0.07 8.66
CA SER A 7 -13.14 0.22 7.22
C SER A 7 -11.97 -0.19 6.33
N ILE A 8 -10.73 0.14 6.72
CA ILE A 8 -9.54 -0.13 5.89
C ILE A 8 -9.27 -1.65 5.82
N GLY A 9 -9.35 -2.37 6.94
CA GLY A 9 -9.17 -3.83 6.96
C GLY A 9 -10.25 -4.59 6.17
N GLY A 10 -11.50 -4.10 6.22
CA GLY A 10 -12.61 -4.64 5.41
C GLY A 10 -12.43 -4.42 3.91
N ASP A 11 -11.79 -3.32 3.53
CA ASP A 11 -11.48 -2.99 2.14
C ASP A 11 -10.31 -3.83 1.59
N CYS A 12 -9.30 -4.16 2.41
CA CYS A 12 -8.19 -5.01 1.98
C CYS A 12 -8.65 -6.43 1.62
N ASN A 13 -9.56 -7.02 2.41
CA ASN A 13 -10.05 -8.38 2.13
C ASN A 13 -10.87 -8.44 0.83
N ARG A 14 -11.62 -7.38 0.50
CA ARG A 14 -12.33 -7.25 -0.79
C ARG A 14 -11.35 -7.20 -1.96
N LEU A 15 -10.28 -6.41 -1.83
CA LEU A 15 -9.21 -6.33 -2.83
C LEU A 15 -8.47 -7.68 -3.00
N TYR A 16 -8.22 -8.39 -1.91
CA TYR A 16 -7.62 -9.73 -1.93
C TYR A 16 -8.50 -10.74 -2.68
N THR A 17 -9.81 -10.73 -2.41
CA THR A 17 -10.79 -11.57 -3.10
C THR A 17 -10.84 -11.24 -4.60
N ALA A 18 -10.87 -9.95 -4.94
CA ALA A 18 -10.86 -9.48 -6.33
C ALA A 18 -9.57 -9.88 -7.07
N LEU A 19 -8.41 -9.77 -6.41
CA LEU A 19 -7.12 -10.16 -6.98
C LEU A 19 -7.06 -11.67 -7.23
N THR A 20 -7.51 -12.46 -6.27
CA THR A 20 -7.60 -13.91 -6.40
C THR A 20 -8.53 -14.31 -7.55
N GLY A 21 -9.68 -13.62 -7.68
CA GLY A 21 -10.59 -13.80 -8.81
C GLY A 21 -9.94 -13.44 -10.15
N CYS A 22 -9.16 -12.36 -10.20
CA CYS A 22 -8.40 -11.96 -11.39
C CYS A 22 -7.35 -13.02 -11.77
N HIS A 23 -6.57 -13.51 -10.80
CA HIS A 23 -5.57 -14.56 -11.03
C HIS A 23 -6.16 -15.89 -11.48
N ARG A 24 -7.42 -16.20 -11.16
CA ARG A 24 -8.11 -17.39 -11.67
C ARG A 24 -8.51 -17.27 -13.15
N ARG A 25 -8.65 -16.04 -13.67
CA ARG A 25 -9.06 -15.79 -15.06
C ARG A 25 -7.88 -15.82 -16.04
N PHE A 26 -6.68 -15.54 -15.57
CA PHE A 26 -5.48 -15.44 -16.41
C PHE A 26 -4.39 -16.38 -15.90
N ALA A 27 -3.79 -17.15 -16.81
CA ALA A 27 -2.64 -17.98 -16.49
C ALA A 27 -1.45 -17.13 -15.98
N PRO A 28 -0.57 -17.67 -15.13
CA PRO A 28 0.63 -16.95 -14.70
C PRO A 28 1.46 -16.45 -15.89
N GLY A 29 1.81 -15.16 -15.87
CA GLY A 29 2.60 -14.52 -16.92
C GLY A 29 2.23 -13.05 -17.12
N ARG A 30 2.86 -12.43 -18.12
CA ARG A 30 2.77 -10.99 -18.41
C ARG A 30 1.33 -10.49 -18.59
N GLU A 31 0.46 -11.29 -19.20
CA GLU A 31 -0.95 -10.93 -19.40
C GLU A 31 -1.69 -10.76 -18.07
N ARG A 32 -1.55 -11.73 -17.16
CA ARG A 32 -2.11 -11.64 -15.81
C ARG A 32 -1.57 -10.43 -15.06
N ASP A 33 -0.26 -10.20 -15.13
CA ASP A 33 0.36 -9.09 -14.42
C ASP A 33 -0.20 -7.75 -14.89
N LEU A 34 -0.40 -7.57 -16.19
CA LEU A 34 -1.01 -6.36 -16.76
C LEU A 34 -2.50 -6.23 -16.42
N ALA A 35 -3.26 -7.33 -16.55
CA ALA A 35 -4.69 -7.35 -16.30
C ALA A 35 -5.03 -7.09 -14.82
N CYS A 36 -4.23 -7.66 -13.91
CA CYS A 36 -4.47 -7.58 -12.46
C CYS A 36 -3.68 -6.45 -11.76
N ARG A 37 -2.86 -5.68 -12.49
CA ARG A 37 -1.91 -4.71 -11.91
C ARG A 37 -2.54 -3.71 -10.95
N HIS A 38 -3.72 -3.20 -11.29
CA HIS A 38 -4.38 -2.17 -10.49
C HIS A 38 -4.89 -2.74 -9.16
N ILE A 39 -5.49 -3.93 -9.20
CA ILE A 39 -5.99 -4.60 -8.00
C ILE A 39 -4.82 -5.00 -7.11
N ASN A 40 -3.75 -5.53 -7.70
CA ASN A 40 -2.53 -5.88 -6.96
C ASN A 40 -1.92 -4.67 -6.26
N ARG A 41 -1.78 -3.55 -6.98
CA ARG A 41 -1.29 -2.29 -6.41
C ARG A 41 -2.18 -1.78 -5.28
N SER A 42 -3.50 -1.73 -5.49
CA SER A 42 -4.43 -1.26 -4.46
C SER A 42 -4.42 -2.15 -3.23
N LEU A 43 -4.31 -3.48 -3.39
CA LEU A 43 -4.18 -4.40 -2.27
C LEU A 43 -2.87 -4.14 -1.49
N ALA A 44 -1.75 -3.98 -2.18
CA ALA A 44 -0.47 -3.68 -1.55
C ALA A 44 -0.53 -2.36 -0.76
N GLU A 45 -1.07 -1.30 -1.35
CA GLU A 45 -1.28 -0.01 -0.68
C GLU A 45 -2.19 -0.15 0.55
N CYS A 46 -3.25 -0.96 0.46
CA CYS A 46 -4.15 -1.24 1.58
C CYS A 46 -3.44 -1.96 2.73
N MET A 47 -2.69 -3.02 2.42
CA MET A 47 -1.93 -3.78 3.42
C MET A 47 -0.89 -2.91 4.12
N VAL A 48 -0.16 -2.09 3.36
CA VAL A 48 0.79 -1.13 3.94
C VAL A 48 0.09 -0.14 4.87
N ALA A 49 -1.11 0.33 4.52
CA ALA A 49 -1.90 1.23 5.36
C ALA A 49 -2.48 0.56 6.62
N VAL A 50 -2.67 -0.76 6.61
CA VAL A 50 -3.04 -1.52 7.82
C VAL A 50 -1.85 -1.69 8.75
N ILE A 51 -0.66 -1.96 8.20
CA ILE A 51 0.55 -2.24 8.99
C ILE A 51 1.17 -0.95 9.55
N CYS A 52 1.34 0.07 8.70
CA CYS A 52 1.99 1.34 9.04
C CYS A 52 1.07 2.52 8.70
N PRO A 53 -0.04 2.72 9.44
CA PRO A 53 -1.08 3.68 9.07
C PRO A 53 -0.58 5.13 9.04
N ALA A 54 0.16 5.57 10.04
CA ALA A 54 0.63 6.95 10.13
C ALA A 54 1.65 7.29 9.04
N GLU A 55 2.61 6.40 8.82
CA GLU A 55 3.69 6.56 7.83
C GLU A 55 3.14 6.52 6.40
N SER A 56 2.19 5.61 6.13
CA SER A 56 1.56 5.50 4.81
C SER A 56 0.68 6.72 4.49
N ASP A 57 -0.04 7.27 5.46
CA ASP A 57 -0.78 8.53 5.30
C ASP A 57 0.17 9.73 5.11
N ALA A 58 1.29 9.77 5.84
CA ALA A 58 2.31 10.80 5.65
C ALA A 58 2.88 10.78 4.22
N VAL A 59 3.23 9.59 3.71
CA VAL A 59 3.68 9.42 2.31
C VAL A 59 2.59 9.87 1.34
N ARG A 60 1.33 9.47 1.53
CA ARG A 60 0.21 9.87 0.67
C ARG A 60 0.03 11.38 0.61
N SER A 61 0.16 12.06 1.75
CA SER A 61 0.03 13.51 1.85
C SER A 61 1.22 14.24 1.22
N LEU A 62 2.43 13.87 1.61
CA LEU A 62 3.66 14.62 1.32
C LEU A 62 4.23 14.32 -0.08
N CYS A 63 4.04 13.11 -0.59
CA CYS A 63 4.60 12.67 -1.88
C CYS A 63 3.65 12.83 -3.07
N SER A 64 2.44 13.36 -2.85
CA SER A 64 1.42 13.55 -3.90
C SER A 64 1.81 14.57 -4.99
N SER A 65 2.82 15.41 -4.75
CA SER A 65 3.27 16.43 -5.72
C SER A 65 4.78 16.69 -5.64
N GLY A 66 5.40 17.02 -6.79
CA GLY A 66 6.84 17.33 -6.87
C GLY A 66 7.28 18.62 -6.17
N GLY A 67 6.32 19.48 -5.82
CA GLY A 67 6.40 20.56 -4.81
C GLY A 67 7.65 21.44 -4.76
N THR A 68 7.82 22.09 -3.62
CA THR A 68 9.03 22.85 -3.27
C THR A 68 10.16 21.90 -2.86
N ALA A 69 11.39 22.41 -2.76
CA ALA A 69 12.51 21.64 -2.21
C ALA A 69 12.21 21.09 -0.80
N LEU A 70 11.49 21.86 0.01
CA LEU A 70 11.03 21.43 1.34
C LEU A 70 10.06 20.25 1.25
N LYS A 71 9.02 20.33 0.40
CA LYS A 71 8.07 19.21 0.22
C LYS A 71 8.76 17.93 -0.25
N ARG A 72 9.77 18.04 -1.13
CA ARG A 72 10.56 16.87 -1.57
C ARG A 72 11.34 16.24 -0.42
N ARG A 73 11.97 17.04 0.45
CA ARG A 73 12.67 16.53 1.65
C ARG A 73 11.68 15.85 2.61
N GLN A 74 10.54 16.47 2.87
CA GLN A 74 9.49 15.88 3.72
C GLN A 74 8.95 14.56 3.15
N CYS A 75 8.77 14.46 1.83
CA CYS A 75 8.41 13.20 1.18
C CYS A 75 9.49 12.13 1.37
N GLN A 76 10.77 12.47 1.21
CA GLN A 76 11.89 11.53 1.44
C GLN A 76 11.93 11.05 2.89
N GLU A 77 11.76 11.94 3.86
CA GLU A 77 11.69 11.60 5.29
C GLU A 77 10.49 10.68 5.58
N ALA A 78 9.32 10.95 5.00
CA ALA A 78 8.14 10.10 5.14
C ALA A 78 8.37 8.70 4.54
N GLN A 79 9.02 8.61 3.38
CA GLN A 79 9.40 7.34 2.76
C GLN A 79 10.37 6.53 3.63
N LEU A 80 11.35 7.19 4.24
CA LEU A 80 12.27 6.56 5.17
C LEU A 80 11.56 6.08 6.45
N SER A 81 10.65 6.88 7.00
CA SER A 81 9.85 6.47 8.15
C SER A 81 9.02 5.23 7.85
N LEU A 82 8.39 5.19 6.66
CA LEU A 82 7.61 4.04 6.22
C LEU A 82 8.48 2.78 6.05
N SER A 83 9.68 2.91 5.48
CA SER A 83 10.56 1.75 5.32
C SER A 83 11.04 1.17 6.65
N VAL A 84 11.31 2.02 7.64
CA VAL A 84 11.65 1.61 9.01
C VAL A 84 10.48 0.86 9.65
N CYS A 85 9.26 1.42 9.59
CA CYS A 85 8.08 0.74 10.12
C CYS A 85 7.87 -0.63 9.46
N LEU A 86 7.89 -0.70 8.13
CA LEU A 86 7.74 -1.99 7.41
C LEU A 86 8.84 -2.99 7.80
N SER A 87 10.07 -2.53 7.98
CA SER A 87 11.19 -3.41 8.39
C SER A 87 10.98 -3.98 9.79
N SER A 88 10.41 -3.22 10.73
CA SER A 88 10.10 -3.73 12.08
C SER A 88 9.00 -4.79 12.11
N HIS A 89 8.20 -4.89 11.05
CA HIS A 89 7.17 -5.92 10.87
C HIS A 89 7.64 -7.10 10.02
N GLN A 90 8.85 -7.05 9.46
CA GLN A 90 9.47 -8.19 8.80
C GLN A 90 10.20 -9.02 9.85
N ASP A 91 9.52 -10.03 10.42
CA ASP A 91 10.18 -11.02 11.25
C ASP A 91 11.22 -11.78 10.40
N PRO A 92 12.47 -11.93 10.86
CA PRO A 92 13.44 -12.82 10.24
C PRO A 92 13.08 -14.26 10.65
N SER A 93 12.13 -14.86 9.94
CA SER A 93 11.89 -16.31 10.02
C SER A 93 12.99 -17.10 9.33
#